data_AF-A0A529NS82-F1
#
_entry.id   AF-A0A529NS82-F1
#
_cell.length_a   1.000
_cell.length_b   1.000
_cell.length_c   1.000
_cell.angle_alpha   90.00
_cell.angle_beta   90.00
_cell.angle_gamma   90.00
#
_symmetry.space_group_name_H-M   'P 1'
#
loop_
_entity.id
_entity.type
_entity.pdbx_description
1 polymer ?
#
loop_
_entity_poly.entity_id
_entity_poly.type
_entity_poly.pdbx_seq_one_letter_code
_entity_poly.pdbx_strand_id
1 'polypeptide(L)' 'MPSPKSSAIDAKVITEGLAFGESPRWHEGRLWVCNWGTGEIIAIDAEGNSEIMLKIP' A
#
# COMPACT_ATOMS: atom_id res chain seq x y z
N MET A 1 13.36 35.07 7.75
CA MET A 1 13.98 33.82 8.26
C MET A 1 13.41 32.67 7.47
N PRO A 2 14.20 31.77 6.85
CA PRO A 2 13.66 30.58 6.21
C PRO A 2 13.10 29.66 7.29
N SER A 3 11.89 29.12 7.07
CA SER A 3 11.27 28.13 7.94
C SER A 3 12.14 26.86 7.99
N PRO A 4 12.24 26.14 9.13
CA PRO A 4 12.98 24.89 9.18
C PRO A 4 12.33 23.88 8.23
N LYS A 5 13.12 23.23 7.37
CA LYS A 5 12.66 22.08 6.60
C LYS A 5 12.21 20.99 7.59
N SER A 6 10.99 20.50 7.41
CA SER A 6 10.43 19.41 8.20
C SER A 6 11.39 18.21 8.18
N SER A 7 11.69 17.65 9.35
CA SER A 7 12.45 16.40 9.52
C SER A 7 11.59 15.18 9.19
N ALA A 8 10.78 15.27 8.13
CA ALA A 8 9.90 14.18 7.72
C ALA A 8 10.77 13.03 7.20
N ILE A 9 10.42 11.82 7.61
CA ILE A 9 11.04 10.60 7.11
C ILE A 9 10.70 10.52 5.61
N ASP A 10 11.69 10.30 4.76
CA ASP A 10 11.46 10.09 3.34
C ASP A 10 10.60 8.84 3.14
N ALA A 11 9.40 9.02 2.61
CA ALA A 11 8.49 7.91 2.32
C ALA A 11 8.90 7.27 0.99
N LYS A 12 9.03 5.93 0.99
CA LYS A 12 9.21 5.14 -0.23
C LYS A 12 7.85 4.63 -0.71
N VAL A 13 7.53 4.85 -1.97
CA VAL A 13 6.37 4.22 -2.62
C VAL A 13 6.69 2.74 -2.88
N ILE A 14 5.81 1.85 -2.42
CA ILE A 14 5.93 0.38 -2.62
C ILE A 14 4.86 -0.18 -3.55
N THR A 15 3.78 0.56 -3.80
CA THR A 15 2.72 0.17 -4.74
C THR A 15 2.03 1.42 -5.27
N GLU A 16 1.55 1.36 -6.50
CA GLU A 16 0.74 2.39 -7.15
C GLU A 16 -0.42 1.73 -7.90
N GLY A 17 -1.29 2.53 -8.55
CA GLY A 17 -2.33 1.99 -9.44
C GLY A 17 -3.52 1.33 -8.74
N LEU A 18 -3.65 1.47 -7.42
CA LEU A 18 -4.84 1.05 -6.69
C LEU A 18 -6.01 1.99 -7.05
N ALA A 19 -7.17 1.42 -7.38
CA ALA A 19 -8.37 2.21 -7.64
C ALA A 19 -8.86 2.87 -6.34
N PHE A 20 -8.91 2.08 -5.26
CA PHE A 20 -9.16 2.60 -3.91
C PHE A 20 -8.59 1.65 -2.85
N GLY A 21 -7.29 1.83 -2.53
CA GLY A 21 -6.55 1.00 -1.58
C GLY A 21 -6.79 1.40 -0.14
N GLU A 22 -7.48 0.55 0.63
CA GLU A 22 -7.91 0.83 2.00
C GLU A 22 -7.72 -0.38 2.93
N SER A 23 -8.05 -0.19 4.21
CA SER A 23 -7.97 -1.25 5.24
C SER A 23 -6.59 -1.90 5.35
N PRO A 24 -5.48 -1.13 5.46
CA PRO A 24 -4.15 -1.71 5.50
C PRO A 24 -3.98 -2.62 6.72
N ARG A 25 -3.45 -3.82 6.51
CA ARG A 25 -3.11 -4.78 7.57
C ARG A 25 -1.74 -5.37 7.33
N TRP A 26 -0.94 -5.48 8.39
CA TRP A 26 0.33 -6.18 8.31
C TRP A 26 0.14 -7.64 8.71
N HIS A 27 0.51 -8.56 7.84
CA HIS A 27 0.39 -9.99 8.09
C HIS A 27 1.44 -10.76 7.30
N GLU A 28 2.12 -11.71 7.96
CA GLU A 28 3.16 -12.56 7.36
C GLU A 28 4.24 -11.81 6.56
N GLY A 29 4.69 -10.67 7.10
CA GLY A 29 5.76 -9.87 6.47
C GLY A 29 5.31 -9.09 5.22
N ARG A 30 3.99 -9.02 4.97
CA ARG A 30 3.41 -8.30 3.83
C ARG A 30 2.39 -7.28 4.31
N LEU A 31 2.23 -6.21 3.54
CA LEU A 31 1.13 -5.27 3.64
C LEU A 31 -0.05 -5.79 2.83
N TRP A 32 -1.19 -5.99 3.48
CA TRP A 32 -2.44 -6.38 2.87
C TRP A 32 -3.36 -5.17 2.75
N VAL A 33 -3.99 -5.00 1.60
CA VAL A 33 -4.93 -3.91 1.32
C VAL A 33 -6.17 -4.43 0.60
N CYS A 34 -7.31 -3.78 0.84
CA CYS A 34 -8.51 -3.92 0.03
C CYS A 34 -8.44 -2.89 -1.10
N ASN A 35 -8.34 -3.31 -2.36
CA ASN A 35 -8.51 -2.44 -3.52
C ASN A 35 -9.99 -2.43 -3.92
N TRP A 36 -10.78 -1.60 -3.24
CA TRP A 36 -12.24 -1.65 -3.33
C TRP A 36 -12.77 -1.37 -4.74
N GLY A 37 -12.12 -0.48 -5.49
CA GLY A 37 -12.56 -0.14 -6.85
C GLY A 37 -12.45 -1.30 -7.85
N THR A 38 -11.69 -2.35 -7.54
CA THR A 38 -11.53 -3.54 -8.38
C THR A 38 -12.02 -4.83 -7.73
N GLY A 39 -12.51 -4.76 -6.49
CA GLY A 39 -12.95 -5.93 -5.72
C GLY A 39 -11.80 -6.89 -5.36
N GLU A 40 -10.57 -6.38 -5.22
CA GLU A 40 -9.38 -7.20 -5.01
C GLU A 40 -8.83 -7.08 -3.59
N ILE A 41 -8.36 -8.18 -3.01
CA ILE A 41 -7.50 -8.21 -1.84
C ILE A 41 -6.08 -8.44 -2.32
N ILE A 42 -5.16 -7.54 -1.99
CA ILE A 42 -3.79 -7.53 -2.52
C ILE A 42 -2.80 -7.61 -1.36
N ALA A 43 -1.80 -8.46 -1.46
CA ALA A 43 -0.66 -8.52 -0.55
C ALA A 43 0.59 -7.94 -1.24
N ILE A 44 1.33 -7.07 -0.56
CA ILE A 44 2.48 -6.33 -1.07
C ILE A 44 3.67 -6.55 -0.14
N ASP A 45 4.83 -6.95 -0.68
CA ASP A 45 6.07 -7.09 0.11
C ASP A 45 6.85 -5.77 0.25
N ALA A 46 7.98 -5.80 0.97
CA ALA A 46 8.81 -4.61 1.23
C ALA A 46 9.56 -4.11 -0.02
N GLU A 47 9.70 -4.96 -1.03
CA GLU A 47 10.31 -4.66 -2.32
C GLU A 47 9.31 -4.01 -3.28
N GLY A 48 8.01 -4.15 -2.99
CA GLY A 48 6.90 -3.61 -3.78
C GLY A 48 6.27 -4.62 -4.73
N ASN A 49 6.59 -5.91 -4.61
CA ASN A 49 5.91 -6.95 -5.38
C ASN A 49 4.51 -7.18 -4.80
N SER A 50 3.50 -7.18 -5.68
CA SER A 50 2.09 -7.32 -5.30
C SER A 50 1.46 -8.58 -5.89
N GLU A 51 0.63 -9.26 -5.11
CA GLU A 51 -0.14 -10.44 -5.52
C GLU A 51 -1.62 -10.26 -5.15
N ILE A 52 -2.53 -10.58 -6.08
CA ILE A 52 -3.97 -10.61 -5.81
C ILE A 52 -4.29 -11.92 -5.09
N MET A 53 -4.63 -11.82 -3.81
CA MET A 53 -4.94 -12.96 -2.94
C MET A 53 -6.38 -13.44 -3.11
N LEU A 54 -7.28 -12.51 -3.47
CA LEU A 54 -8.68 -12.80 -3.73
C LEU A 54 -9.25 -11.72 -4.65
N LYS A 55 -10.15 -12.13 -5.55
CA LYS A 55 -11.02 -11.23 -6.29
C LYS A 55 -12.47 -11.59 -6.03
N ILE A 56 -13.24 -10.61 -5.58
CA ILE A 56 -14.67 -10.77 -5.32
C ILE A 56 -15.41 -10.64 -6.66
N PRO A 57 -16.43 -11.49 -6.94
CA PRO A 57 -17.23 -11.42 -8.16
C PRO A 57 -17.91 -10.07 -8.38
#